data_AF-A0A293ME34-F1
#
_entry.id   AF-A0A293ME34-F1
#
_cell.length_a   1.000
_cell.length_b   1.000
_cell.length_c   1.000
_cell.angle_alpha   90.00
_cell.angle_beta   90.00
_cell.angle_gamma   90.00
#
_symmetry.space_group_name_H-M   'P 1'
#
loop_
_entity.id
_entity.type
_entity.pdbx_description
1 polymer ?
#
loop_
_entity_poly.entity_id
_entity_poly.type
_entity_poly.pdbx_seq_one_letter_code
_entity_poly.pdbx_strand_id
1 'polypeptide(L)'
;MGSKVKCSAEETVFWEHLVSGRGAALSANRKYSCVACEDRTLTVLMSTTGCRLLPPLVLPSAASHLHCKGSCVLVVTTTGSLHVWNLDELVCTVRDESVSLLFRDTPGATIKSSSITEEGLPLLTLSTGKTYLYSKDLSSWLQITSPDDAIVQCSDHYASMPSMDVFNGSSLPLGSLQHSVFKGPKAAKSVFHTGPSLQQAGTLSFQRLQNLCFTLAHHYNRLAR
;
A
#
# COMPACT_ATOMS: atom_id res chain seq x y z
N MET A 1 2.77 -0.62 31.10
CA MET A 1 4.07 -1.30 30.85
C MET A 1 4.54 -0.82 29.49
N GLY A 2 5.64 -0.06 29.44
CA GLY A 2 6.16 0.51 28.20
C GLY A 2 7.00 -0.50 27.40
N SER A 3 7.27 -0.19 26.13
CA SER A 3 8.16 -0.99 25.28
C SER A 3 9.44 -0.24 24.94
N LYS A 4 10.48 -0.98 24.56
CA LYS A 4 11.74 -0.41 24.06
C LYS A 4 11.88 -0.72 22.57
N VAL A 5 12.19 0.30 21.79
CA VAL A 5 12.52 0.20 20.37
C VAL A 5 14.03 0.41 20.23
N LYS A 6 14.69 -0.49 19.50
CA LYS A 6 16.14 -0.50 19.32
C LYS A 6 16.46 -0.47 17.83
N CYS A 7 17.36 0.41 17.43
CA CYS A 7 17.95 0.39 16.10
C CYS A 7 19.41 -0.05 16.21
N SER A 8 19.75 -1.08 15.45
CA SER A 8 21.08 -1.66 15.41
C SER A 8 21.41 -2.18 14.02
N ALA A 9 22.69 -2.19 13.67
CA ALA A 9 23.22 -2.97 12.57
C ALA A 9 24.26 -3.92 13.16
N GLU A 10 24.12 -5.20 12.83
CA GLU A 10 24.93 -6.27 13.43
C GLU A 10 24.86 -6.18 14.98
N GLU A 11 26.01 -6.05 15.66
CA GLU A 11 26.08 -5.93 17.11
C GLU A 11 26.08 -4.47 17.60
N THR A 12 26.19 -3.50 16.69
CA THR A 12 26.25 -2.07 17.05
C THR A 12 24.86 -1.49 17.25
N VAL A 13 24.62 -0.93 18.43
CA VAL A 13 23.37 -0.21 18.76
C VAL A 13 23.56 1.25 18.45
N PHE A 14 22.75 1.79 17.53
CA PHE A 14 22.78 3.22 17.20
C PHE A 14 21.97 4.04 18.19
N TRP A 15 20.78 3.56 18.54
CA TRP A 15 19.92 4.22 19.51
C TRP A 15 18.88 3.25 20.09
N GLU A 16 18.35 3.64 21.24
CA GLU A 16 17.19 3.02 21.87
C GLU A 16 16.18 4.12 22.25
N HIS A 17 14.89 3.82 22.15
CA HIS A 17 13.82 4.74 22.50
C HIS A 17 12.71 4.00 23.25
N LEU A 18 12.21 4.59 24.33
CA LEU A 18 11.10 4.04 25.12
C LEU A 18 9.76 4.59 24.61
N VAL A 19 8.79 3.71 24.40
CA VAL A 19 7.41 4.05 24.07
C VAL A 19 6.48 3.66 25.21
N SER A 20 5.43 4.45 25.42
CA SER A 20 4.56 4.36 26.60
C SER A 20 3.69 3.08 26.61
N GLY A 21 3.33 2.57 25.43
CA GLY A 21 2.49 1.39 25.26
C GLY A 21 3.25 0.14 24.80
N ARG A 22 2.51 -0.97 24.68
CA ARG A 22 2.99 -2.17 24.00
C ARG A 22 3.05 -1.93 22.50
N GLY A 23 4.19 -2.20 21.88
CA GLY A 23 4.35 -2.05 20.42
C GLY A 23 3.44 -3.02 19.67
N ALA A 24 2.61 -2.50 18.78
CA ALA A 24 1.68 -3.26 17.94
C ALA A 24 2.19 -3.39 16.50
N ALA A 25 2.86 -2.35 15.98
CA ALA A 25 3.46 -2.37 14.66
C ALA A 25 4.69 -1.46 14.59
N LEU A 26 5.64 -1.80 13.71
CA LEU A 26 6.86 -1.05 13.45
C LEU A 26 7.06 -0.97 11.93
N SER A 27 7.37 0.21 11.41
CA SER A 27 7.79 0.39 10.02
C SER A 27 8.87 1.47 9.95
N ALA A 28 9.94 1.21 9.21
CA ALA A 28 11.07 2.12 9.14
C ALA A 28 11.66 2.18 7.74
N ASN A 29 12.28 3.33 7.45
CA ASN A 29 13.10 3.57 6.28
C ASN A 29 14.34 4.39 6.68
N ARG A 30 15.10 4.86 5.68
CA ARG A 30 16.34 5.61 5.90
C ARG A 30 16.16 6.92 6.68
N LYS A 31 15.00 7.58 6.56
CA LYS A 31 14.69 8.84 7.24
C LYS A 31 13.95 8.62 8.56
N TYR A 32 12.93 7.77 8.55
CA TYR A 32 11.96 7.68 9.65
C TYR A 32 11.75 6.25 10.15
N SER A 33 11.56 6.12 11.45
CA SER A 33 11.16 4.90 12.14
C SER A 33 9.86 5.17 12.89
N CYS A 34 8.79 4.50 12.50
CA CYS A 34 7.44 4.69 13.01
C CYS A 34 7.02 3.49 13.88
N VAL A 35 6.48 3.77 15.05
CA VAL A 35 6.07 2.76 16.04
C VAL A 35 4.63 3.03 16.43
N ALA A 36 3.72 2.11 16.14
CA ALA A 36 2.35 2.17 16.63
C ALA A 36 2.18 1.26 17.84
N CYS A 37 1.48 1.73 18.87
CA CYS A 37 1.26 1.02 20.12
C CYS A 37 -0.21 0.67 20.33
N GLU A 38 -0.47 -0.36 21.16
CA GLU A 38 -1.82 -0.80 21.56
C GLU A 38 -2.62 0.31 22.26
N ASP A 39 -1.95 1.27 22.89
CA ASP A 39 -2.56 2.43 23.55
C ASP A 39 -3.01 3.53 22.56
N ARG A 40 -3.02 3.22 21.26
CA ARG A 40 -3.43 4.09 20.14
C ARG A 40 -2.47 5.25 19.90
N THR A 41 -1.22 5.13 20.32
CA THR A 41 -0.19 6.12 20.00
C THR A 41 0.63 5.70 18.78
N LEU A 42 0.94 6.66 17.90
CA LEU A 42 1.93 6.53 16.83
C LEU A 42 3.10 7.46 17.15
N THR A 43 4.27 6.86 17.40
CA THR A 43 5.53 7.59 17.61
C THR A 43 6.36 7.56 16.33
N VAL A 44 6.79 8.73 15.87
CA VAL A 44 7.67 8.88 14.71
C VAL A 44 9.04 9.34 15.19
N LEU A 45 10.07 8.57 14.88
CA LEU A 45 11.47 8.80 15.24
C LEU A 45 12.28 9.07 13.98
N MET A 46 13.30 9.92 14.09
CA MET A 46 14.35 10.02 13.07
C MET A 46 15.23 8.77 13.11
N SER A 47 15.32 8.02 12.02
CA SER A 47 16.05 6.74 11.98
C SER A 47 17.54 6.87 12.30
N THR A 48 18.13 8.05 12.10
CA THR A 48 19.56 8.30 12.35
C THR A 48 19.88 8.56 13.82
N THR A 49 18.96 9.14 14.58
CA THR A 49 19.22 9.60 15.96
C THR A 49 18.34 8.93 17.01
N GLY A 50 17.22 8.33 16.61
CA GLY A 50 16.20 7.82 17.52
C GLY A 50 15.39 8.91 18.21
N CYS A 51 15.64 10.20 17.91
CA CYS A 51 14.89 11.32 18.46
C CYS A 51 13.48 11.38 17.86
N ARG A 52 12.49 11.77 18.67
CA ARG A 52 11.13 12.02 18.19
C ARG A 52 11.12 13.17 17.18
N LEU A 53 10.42 12.96 16.07
CA LEU A 53 10.14 14.00 15.08
C LEU A 53 9.05 14.97 15.58
N LEU A 54 8.02 14.42 16.24
CA LEU A 54 6.91 15.18 16.82
C LEU A 54 6.37 14.46 18.09
N PRO A 55 5.56 15.12 18.93
CA PRO A 55 4.79 14.43 19.98
C PRO A 55 3.97 13.27 19.40
N PRO A 56 3.73 12.18 20.18
CA PRO A 56 2.98 11.02 19.67
C PRO A 56 1.61 11.42 19.12
N LEU A 57 1.30 10.93 17.92
CA LEU A 57 -0.02 11.09 17.32
C LEU A 57 -0.99 10.14 17.99
N VAL A 58 -2.19 10.62 18.32
CA VAL A 58 -3.27 9.80 18.88
C VAL A 58 -4.13 9.29 17.73
N LEU A 59 -4.23 7.97 17.61
CA LEU A 59 -5.05 7.26 16.65
C LEU A 59 -6.47 7.03 17.21
N PRO A 60 -7.50 6.94 16.35
CA PRO A 60 -8.86 6.68 16.82
C PRO A 60 -9.01 5.28 17.45
N SER A 61 -8.28 4.29 16.93
CA SER A 61 -8.10 2.96 17.54
C SER A 61 -6.68 2.44 17.29
N ALA A 62 -6.34 1.27 17.85
CA ALA A 62 -5.01 0.68 17.67
C ALA A 62 -4.72 0.45 16.18
N ALA A 63 -3.45 0.59 15.77
CA ALA A 63 -3.05 0.30 14.41
C ALA A 63 -3.13 -1.21 14.13
N SER A 64 -3.74 -1.59 13.01
CA SER A 64 -3.71 -2.95 12.45
C SER A 64 -2.67 -3.06 11.35
N HIS A 65 -2.44 -1.98 10.59
CA HIS A 65 -1.40 -1.88 9.57
C HIS A 65 -0.62 -0.58 9.73
N LEU A 66 0.69 -0.63 9.49
CA LEU A 66 1.59 0.51 9.53
C LEU A 66 2.62 0.39 8.40
N HIS A 67 2.72 1.41 7.56
CA HIS A 67 3.77 1.49 6.53
C HIS A 67 4.39 2.88 6.50
N CYS A 68 5.71 2.93 6.41
CA CYS A 68 6.48 4.14 6.25
C CYS A 68 7.33 4.06 4.98
N LYS A 69 7.06 4.93 4.01
CA LYS A 69 7.75 4.96 2.71
C LYS A 69 8.04 6.40 2.31
N GLY A 70 9.31 6.69 2.00
CA GLY A 70 9.76 8.06 1.78
C GLY A 70 9.46 8.92 3.01
N SER A 71 8.77 10.04 2.80
CA SER A 71 8.27 10.90 3.87
C SER A 71 6.84 10.56 4.32
N CYS A 72 6.19 9.57 3.70
CA CYS A 72 4.80 9.24 4.01
C CYS A 72 4.69 8.12 5.03
N VAL A 73 3.75 8.25 5.95
CA VAL A 73 3.32 7.18 6.85
C VAL A 73 1.83 6.91 6.68
N LEU A 74 1.47 5.64 6.52
CA LEU A 74 0.11 5.13 6.41
C LEU A 74 -0.19 4.29 7.64
N VAL A 75 -1.35 4.54 8.22
CA VAL A 75 -1.94 3.69 9.25
C VAL A 75 -3.33 3.26 8.82
N VAL A 76 -3.61 1.96 8.95
CA VAL A 76 -4.98 1.46 9.02
C VAL A 76 -5.23 1.03 10.46
N THR A 77 -6.35 1.44 11.03
CA THR A 77 -6.71 1.10 12.41
C THR A 77 -7.56 -0.16 12.47
N THR A 78 -7.69 -0.73 13.66
CA THR A 78 -8.54 -1.91 13.90
C THR A 78 -10.03 -1.65 13.66
N THR A 79 -10.48 -0.39 13.67
CA THR A 79 -11.85 0.00 13.34
C THR A 79 -12.06 0.28 11.85
N GLY A 80 -11.01 0.11 11.03
CA GLY A 80 -11.10 0.34 9.59
C GLY A 80 -11.04 1.81 9.18
N SER A 81 -10.33 2.64 9.95
CA SER A 81 -9.98 4.00 9.54
C SER A 81 -8.59 4.04 8.93
N LEU A 82 -8.45 4.67 7.77
CA LEU A 82 -7.18 4.90 7.09
C LEU A 82 -6.71 6.34 7.26
N HIS A 83 -5.44 6.49 7.60
CA HIS A 83 -4.78 7.77 7.73
C HIS A 83 -3.45 7.79 6.99
N VAL A 84 -3.13 8.92 6.36
CA VAL A 84 -1.82 9.16 5.74
C VAL A 84 -1.32 10.54 6.15
N TRP A 85 -0.04 10.60 6.50
CA TRP A 85 0.66 11.85 6.82
C TRP A 85 1.95 11.97 6.01
N ASN A 86 2.26 13.19 5.59
CA ASN A 86 3.59 13.58 5.10
C ASN A 86 4.40 14.11 6.28
N LEU A 87 5.50 13.45 6.60
CA LEU A 87 6.37 13.73 7.73
C LEU A 87 7.37 14.86 7.47
N ASP A 88 7.70 15.13 6.20
CA ASP A 88 8.59 16.25 5.85
C ASP A 88 7.83 17.59 6.01
N GLU A 89 6.55 17.61 5.65
CA GLU A 89 5.66 18.79 5.74
C GLU A 89 4.82 18.84 7.02
N LEU A 90 4.80 17.74 7.79
CA LEU A 90 3.96 17.56 8.97
C LEU A 90 2.46 17.79 8.72
N VAL A 91 1.96 17.35 7.56
CA VAL A 91 0.55 17.49 7.15
C VAL A 91 -0.15 16.14 7.04
N CYS A 92 -1.44 16.11 7.35
CA CYS A 92 -2.31 14.96 7.12
C CYS A 92 -2.88 15.03 5.69
N THR A 93 -2.58 14.04 4.86
CA THR A 93 -3.03 13.98 3.46
C THR A 93 -4.29 13.14 3.28
N VAL A 94 -4.52 12.17 4.16
CA VAL A 94 -5.76 11.39 4.24
C VAL A 94 -6.14 11.25 5.71
N ARG A 95 -7.35 11.69 6.07
CA ARG A 95 -7.80 11.75 7.46
C ARG A 95 -9.06 10.90 7.65
N ASP A 96 -8.93 9.85 8.43
CA ASP A 96 -10.06 9.02 8.90
C ASP A 96 -10.94 8.50 7.76
N GLU A 97 -10.29 8.03 6.69
CA GLU A 97 -10.99 7.49 5.53
C GLU A 97 -11.46 6.06 5.83
N SER A 98 -12.76 5.78 5.69
CA SER A 98 -13.29 4.47 6.02
C SER A 98 -12.94 3.44 4.93
N VAL A 99 -12.28 2.35 5.32
CA VAL A 99 -12.04 1.23 4.39
C VAL A 99 -13.26 0.29 4.28
N SER A 100 -14.29 0.48 5.11
CA SER A 100 -15.47 -0.40 5.16
C SER A 100 -16.20 -0.53 3.82
N LEU A 101 -16.18 0.53 3.00
CA LEU A 101 -16.74 0.56 1.65
C LEU A 101 -16.16 -0.53 0.75
N LEU A 102 -14.90 -0.90 0.96
CA LEU A 102 -14.19 -1.89 0.15
C LEU A 102 -14.68 -3.33 0.39
N PHE A 103 -15.37 -3.57 1.51
CA PHE A 103 -15.80 -4.89 1.94
C PHE A 103 -17.29 -5.18 1.70
N ARG A 104 -18.06 -4.19 1.20
CA ARG A 104 -19.54 -4.29 1.11
C ARG A 104 -20.02 -5.51 0.36
N ASP A 105 -19.36 -5.85 -0.74
CA ASP A 105 -19.76 -6.96 -1.60
C ASP A 105 -19.07 -8.28 -1.23
N THR A 106 -18.15 -8.25 -0.26
CA THR A 106 -17.36 -9.43 0.13
C THR A 106 -17.28 -9.56 1.66
N PRO A 107 -18.38 -9.94 2.33
CA PRO A 107 -18.40 -10.14 3.77
C PRO A 107 -17.33 -11.13 4.23
N GLY A 108 -16.61 -10.80 5.31
CA GLY A 108 -15.53 -11.63 5.85
C GLY A 108 -14.19 -11.51 5.12
N ALA A 109 -14.10 -10.72 4.04
CA ALA A 109 -12.81 -10.37 3.46
C ALA A 109 -11.99 -9.52 4.42
N THR A 110 -10.67 -9.61 4.32
CA THR A 110 -9.70 -8.90 5.17
C THR A 110 -8.75 -8.09 4.30
N ILE A 111 -8.01 -7.16 4.90
CA ILE A 111 -6.88 -6.50 4.22
C ILE A 111 -5.73 -7.51 4.16
N LYS A 112 -5.36 -7.93 2.95
CA LYS A 112 -4.20 -8.83 2.73
C LYS A 112 -2.90 -8.05 2.80
N SER A 113 -2.87 -6.86 2.22
CA SER A 113 -1.70 -5.99 2.24
C SER A 113 -2.08 -4.52 2.08
N SER A 114 -1.24 -3.67 2.65
CA SER A 114 -1.29 -2.21 2.52
C SER A 114 0.05 -1.71 1.99
N SER A 115 0.04 -0.67 1.19
CA SER A 115 1.26 0.01 0.74
C SER A 115 0.98 1.48 0.42
N ILE A 116 2.05 2.23 0.17
CA ILE A 116 1.98 3.63 -0.25
C ILE A 116 2.80 3.76 -1.54
N THR A 117 2.31 4.53 -2.49
CA THR A 117 3.11 4.92 -3.67
C THR A 117 4.24 5.88 -3.26
N GLU A 118 5.15 6.21 -4.18
CA GLU A 118 6.19 7.22 -3.89
C GLU A 118 5.58 8.60 -3.61
N GLU A 119 4.39 8.85 -4.14
CA GLU A 119 3.66 10.13 -4.06
C GLU A 119 2.67 10.19 -2.88
N GLY A 120 2.73 9.22 -1.97
CA GLY A 120 1.91 9.24 -0.76
C GLY A 120 0.48 8.75 -0.94
N LEU A 121 0.16 8.08 -2.06
CA LEU A 121 -1.17 7.51 -2.28
C LEU A 121 -1.29 6.12 -1.63
N PRO A 122 -2.29 5.86 -0.78
CA PRO A 122 -2.44 4.59 -0.11
C PRO A 122 -3.09 3.57 -1.03
N LEU A 123 -2.56 2.34 -1.03
CA LEU A 123 -3.05 1.21 -1.79
C LEU A 123 -3.37 0.05 -0.85
N LEU A 124 -4.56 -0.53 -0.99
CA LEU A 124 -5.02 -1.67 -0.22
C LEU A 124 -5.36 -2.83 -1.15
N THR A 125 -4.87 -4.02 -0.82
CA THR A 125 -5.26 -5.26 -1.48
C THR A 125 -6.00 -6.12 -0.48
N LEU A 126 -7.20 -6.56 -0.85
CA LEU A 126 -8.03 -7.41 -0.01
C LEU A 126 -7.66 -8.89 -0.18
N SER A 127 -8.11 -9.74 0.75
CA SER A 127 -7.95 -11.20 0.68
C SER A 127 -8.63 -11.81 -0.55
N THR A 128 -9.61 -11.12 -1.11
CA THR A 128 -10.28 -11.46 -2.38
C THR A 128 -9.39 -11.25 -3.60
N GLY A 129 -8.28 -10.52 -3.49
CA GLY A 129 -7.42 -10.13 -4.62
C GLY A 129 -7.81 -8.82 -5.28
N LYS A 130 -8.92 -8.18 -4.87
CA LYS A 130 -9.26 -6.82 -5.30
C LYS A 130 -8.26 -5.82 -4.72
N THR A 131 -7.81 -4.88 -5.55
CA THR A 131 -6.87 -3.82 -5.14
C THR A 131 -7.47 -2.45 -5.41
N TYR A 132 -7.33 -1.57 -4.43
CA TYR A 132 -7.87 -0.22 -4.43
C TYR A 132 -6.78 0.80 -4.12
N LEU A 133 -6.83 1.94 -4.80
CA LEU A 133 -5.98 3.12 -4.57
C LEU A 133 -6.88 4.26 -4.10
N TYR A 134 -6.55 4.92 -3.00
CA TYR A 134 -7.29 6.13 -2.63
C TYR A 134 -6.68 7.36 -3.30
N SER A 135 -7.53 8.16 -3.94
CA SER A 135 -7.15 9.47 -4.48
C SER A 135 -7.66 10.56 -3.55
N LYS A 136 -6.74 11.31 -2.92
CA LYS A 136 -7.11 12.40 -2.00
C LYS A 136 -7.83 13.55 -2.73
N ASP A 137 -7.42 13.86 -3.96
CA ASP A 137 -8.00 14.97 -4.74
C ASP A 137 -9.43 14.65 -5.18
N LEU A 138 -9.70 13.37 -5.50
CA LEU A 138 -11.05 12.89 -5.80
C LEU A 138 -11.84 12.50 -4.55
N SER A 139 -11.17 12.44 -3.40
CA SER A 139 -11.70 11.89 -2.14
C SER A 139 -12.45 10.58 -2.35
N SER A 140 -11.84 9.67 -3.12
CA SER A 140 -12.50 8.46 -3.62
C SER A 140 -11.54 7.28 -3.77
N TRP A 141 -12.06 6.08 -3.54
CA TRP A 141 -11.38 4.82 -3.84
C TRP A 141 -11.50 4.47 -5.32
N LEU A 142 -10.36 4.23 -5.95
CA LEU A 142 -10.23 3.78 -7.33
C LEU A 142 -9.93 2.28 -7.33
N GLN A 143 -10.77 1.47 -7.97
CA GLN A 143 -10.48 0.05 -8.14
C GLN A 143 -9.43 -0.14 -9.25
N ILE A 144 -8.30 -0.75 -8.89
CA ILE A 144 -7.16 -0.97 -9.78
C ILE A 144 -7.19 -2.38 -10.36
N THR A 145 -7.53 -3.38 -9.56
CA THR A 145 -7.65 -4.75 -10.04
C THR A 145 -8.82 -5.44 -9.37
N SER A 146 -9.49 -6.31 -10.11
CA SER A 146 -10.44 -7.29 -9.57
C SER A 146 -10.21 -8.63 -10.28
N PRO A 147 -10.07 -9.75 -9.57
CA PRO A 147 -9.90 -11.07 -10.21
C PRO A 147 -11.08 -11.46 -11.09
N ASP A 148 -12.27 -10.96 -10.76
CA ASP A 148 -13.53 -11.19 -11.50
C ASP A 148 -13.70 -10.23 -12.68
N ASP A 149 -12.72 -9.36 -12.96
CA ASP A 149 -12.79 -8.44 -14.08
C ASP A 149 -12.66 -9.21 -15.41
N ALA A 150 -13.80 -9.36 -16.09
CA ALA A 150 -13.89 -10.04 -17.37
C ALA A 150 -12.92 -9.44 -18.42
N ILE A 151 -12.60 -8.14 -18.32
CA ILE A 151 -11.65 -7.48 -19.24
C ILE A 151 -10.23 -7.99 -19.02
N VAL A 152 -9.83 -8.19 -17.76
CA VAL A 152 -8.51 -8.76 -17.39
C VAL A 152 -8.44 -10.23 -17.79
N GLN A 153 -9.52 -10.98 -17.56
CA GLN A 153 -9.60 -12.40 -17.94
C GLN A 153 -9.59 -12.64 -19.46
N CYS A 154 -10.09 -11.67 -20.25
CA CYS A 154 -10.05 -11.71 -21.71
C CYS A 154 -8.74 -11.13 -22.30
N SER A 155 -7.89 -10.52 -21.48
CA SER A 155 -6.66 -9.88 -21.95
C SER A 155 -5.51 -10.89 -22.10
N ASP A 156 -4.86 -10.89 -23.27
CA ASP A 156 -3.60 -11.61 -23.50
C ASP A 156 -2.38 -10.80 -23.03
N HIS A 157 -2.50 -10.06 -21.93
CA HIS A 157 -1.41 -9.19 -21.45
C HIS A 157 -0.17 -9.99 -21.03
N TYR A 158 -0.33 -11.27 -20.68
CA TYR A 158 0.76 -12.17 -20.32
C TYR A 158 1.72 -12.41 -21.49
N ALA A 159 1.23 -12.37 -22.74
CA ALA A 159 2.07 -12.48 -23.94
C ALA A 159 3.03 -11.30 -24.12
N SER A 160 2.79 -10.19 -23.41
CA SER A 160 3.62 -8.98 -23.43
C SER A 160 4.50 -8.83 -22.17
N MET A 161 4.49 -9.80 -21.25
CA MET A 161 5.38 -9.76 -20.08
C MET A 161 6.75 -10.37 -20.39
N PRO A 162 7.87 -9.72 -20.02
CA PRO A 162 9.20 -10.28 -20.22
C PRO A 162 9.35 -11.59 -19.42
N SER A 163 10.04 -12.57 -20.01
CA SER A 163 10.28 -13.88 -19.39
C SER A 163 11.04 -13.76 -18.06
N MET A 164 10.73 -14.67 -17.13
CA MET A 164 11.16 -14.69 -15.73
C MET A 164 12.67 -14.72 -15.45
N ASP A 165 13.53 -14.75 -16.48
CA ASP A 165 14.98 -14.93 -16.31
C ASP A 165 15.77 -13.61 -16.18
N VAL A 166 15.11 -12.44 -16.26
CA VAL A 166 15.82 -11.14 -16.37
C VAL A 166 15.86 -10.32 -15.05
N PHE A 167 15.15 -10.71 -14.00
CA PHE A 167 15.04 -9.90 -12.76
C PHE A 167 15.78 -10.49 -11.55
N ASN A 168 17.09 -10.68 -11.67
CA ASN A 168 17.97 -10.64 -10.51
C ASN A 168 18.28 -9.17 -10.16
N GLY A 169 17.44 -8.53 -9.33
CA GLY A 169 17.91 -7.40 -8.51
C GLY A 169 17.18 -6.05 -8.56
N SER A 170 16.06 -5.88 -9.27
CA SER A 170 15.27 -4.63 -9.15
C SER A 170 13.75 -4.87 -9.30
N SER A 171 13.08 -5.17 -8.19
CA SER A 171 11.62 -5.29 -8.19
C SER A 171 10.97 -3.90 -8.36
N LEU A 172 10.41 -3.62 -9.53
CA LEU A 172 9.48 -2.50 -9.70
C LEU A 172 8.23 -2.75 -8.84
N PRO A 173 7.68 -1.73 -8.17
CA PRO A 173 6.56 -1.91 -7.22
C PRO A 173 5.27 -2.46 -7.86
N LEU A 174 5.07 -2.22 -9.16
CA LEU A 174 3.98 -2.85 -9.93
C LEU A 174 4.28 -4.31 -10.28
N GLY A 175 5.54 -4.64 -10.59
CA GLY A 175 5.96 -6.00 -10.94
C GLY A 175 5.83 -6.97 -9.77
N SER A 176 6.17 -6.54 -8.56
CA SER A 176 6.01 -7.37 -7.36
C SER A 176 4.54 -7.58 -6.96
N LEU A 177 3.68 -6.56 -7.15
CA LEU A 177 2.24 -6.67 -6.93
C LEU A 177 1.59 -7.60 -7.95
N GLN A 178 1.90 -7.45 -9.25
CA GLN A 178 1.45 -8.37 -10.29
C GLN A 178 1.87 -9.80 -9.96
N HIS A 179 3.14 -10.04 -9.62
CA HIS A 179 3.64 -11.39 -9.37
C HIS A 179 3.02 -12.09 -8.14
N SER A 180 2.55 -11.33 -7.13
CA SER A 180 1.92 -11.88 -5.92
C SER A 180 0.45 -12.26 -6.10
N VAL A 181 -0.23 -11.66 -7.09
CA VAL A 181 -1.66 -11.85 -7.38
C VAL A 181 -1.90 -13.10 -8.25
N PHE A 182 -0.91 -13.51 -9.06
CA PHE A 182 -1.11 -14.52 -10.13
C PHE A 182 -0.62 -15.95 -9.82
N LYS A 183 -0.38 -16.33 -8.55
CA LYS A 183 -0.22 -17.76 -8.15
C LYS A 183 -1.57 -18.48 -7.95
N GLY A 184 -2.61 -18.09 -8.69
CA GLY A 184 -3.91 -18.78 -8.78
C GLY A 184 -3.96 -19.75 -9.96
N PRO A 185 -4.85 -20.76 -9.95
CA PRO A 185 -4.71 -21.99 -10.72
C PRO A 185 -4.68 -21.77 -12.24
N LYS A 186 -3.96 -22.66 -12.93
CA LYS A 186 -3.86 -22.82 -14.39
C LYS A 186 -5.21 -23.18 -15.05
N ALA A 187 -6.24 -22.36 -14.88
CA ALA A 187 -7.57 -22.60 -15.43
C ALA A 187 -8.13 -21.34 -16.08
N ALA A 188 -7.37 -20.75 -17.00
CA ALA A 188 -7.93 -19.89 -18.05
C ALA A 188 -8.00 -20.70 -19.35
N LYS A 189 -8.86 -21.72 -19.36
CA LYS A 189 -9.42 -22.27 -20.59
C LYS A 189 -10.92 -22.38 -20.37
N SER A 190 -11.68 -21.81 -21.30
CA SER A 190 -13.13 -21.95 -21.44
C SER A 190 -14.02 -21.03 -20.59
N VAL A 191 -14.14 -19.77 -21.01
CA VAL A 191 -15.46 -19.08 -20.98
C VAL A 191 -15.74 -18.32 -22.27
N PHE A 192 -14.70 -17.99 -23.05
CA PHE A 192 -14.88 -17.21 -24.27
C PHE A 192 -14.12 -17.80 -25.46
N HIS A 193 -14.86 -18.32 -26.43
CA HIS A 193 -14.44 -18.28 -27.83
C HIS A 193 -14.53 -16.82 -28.31
N THR A 194 -13.77 -15.91 -27.72
CA THR A 194 -13.80 -14.49 -28.12
C THR A 194 -12.79 -14.24 -29.20
N GLY A 195 -13.24 -13.60 -30.28
CA GLY A 195 -12.39 -13.27 -31.41
C GLY A 195 -11.20 -12.38 -31.01
N PRO A 196 -10.13 -12.34 -31.83
CA PRO A 196 -8.89 -11.62 -31.55
C PRO A 196 -9.09 -10.14 -31.21
N SER A 197 -10.12 -9.51 -31.78
CA SER A 197 -10.45 -8.10 -31.55
C SER A 197 -10.88 -7.80 -30.11
N LEU A 198 -11.62 -8.71 -29.47
CA LEU A 198 -12.06 -8.52 -28.08
C LEU A 198 -10.91 -8.76 -27.10
N GLN A 199 -10.05 -9.75 -27.37
CA GLN A 199 -8.83 -9.96 -26.58
C GLN A 199 -7.90 -8.75 -26.67
N GLN A 200 -7.71 -8.19 -27.87
CA GLN A 200 -6.91 -6.98 -28.07
C GLN A 200 -7.51 -5.77 -27.34
N ALA A 201 -8.83 -5.59 -27.39
CA ALA A 201 -9.52 -4.53 -26.66
C ALA A 201 -9.40 -4.71 -25.12
N GLY A 202 -9.43 -5.95 -24.63
CA GLY A 202 -9.18 -6.30 -23.23
C GLY A 202 -7.78 -5.91 -22.78
N THR A 203 -6.75 -6.32 -23.55
CA THR A 203 -5.35 -5.97 -23.29
C THR A 203 -5.11 -4.47 -23.28
N LEU A 204 -5.65 -3.74 -24.26
CA LEU A 204 -5.52 -2.28 -24.32
C LEU A 204 -6.20 -1.60 -23.12
N SER A 205 -7.35 -2.10 -22.68
CA SER A 205 -8.09 -1.55 -21.53
C SER A 205 -7.31 -1.78 -20.23
N PHE A 206 -6.72 -2.97 -20.04
CA PHE A 206 -5.87 -3.26 -18.89
C PHE A 206 -4.61 -2.38 -18.87
N GLN A 207 -3.88 -2.30 -20.00
CA GLN A 207 -2.70 -1.44 -20.11
C GLN A 207 -3.04 0.04 -19.89
N ARG A 208 -4.20 0.51 -20.38
CA ARG A 208 -4.68 1.88 -20.12
C ARG A 208 -4.97 2.11 -18.65
N LEU A 209 -5.57 1.16 -17.95
CA LEU A 209 -5.84 1.27 -16.52
C LEU A 209 -4.53 1.37 -15.72
N GLN A 210 -3.53 0.55 -16.05
CA GLN A 210 -2.20 0.62 -15.44
C GLN A 210 -1.51 1.97 -15.71
N ASN A 211 -1.56 2.45 -16.96
CA ASN A 211 -1.02 3.75 -17.33
C ASN A 211 -1.77 4.91 -16.67
N LEU A 212 -3.08 4.81 -16.46
CA LEU A 212 -3.87 5.82 -15.77
C LEU A 212 -3.47 5.89 -14.29
N CYS A 213 -3.25 4.75 -13.65
CA CYS A 213 -2.74 4.69 -12.28
C CYS A 213 -1.35 5.33 -12.16
N PHE A 214 -0.46 5.03 -13.10
CA PHE A 214 0.87 5.64 -13.16
C PHE A 214 0.79 7.15 -13.44
N THR A 215 -0.10 7.58 -14.34
CA THR A 215 -0.28 8.99 -14.68
C THR A 215 -0.90 9.78 -13.53
N LEU A 216 -1.87 9.20 -12.80
CA LEU A 216 -2.42 9.79 -11.58
C LEU A 216 -1.31 10.00 -10.57
N ALA A 217 -0.53 8.96 -10.26
CA ALA A 217 0.65 9.07 -9.40
C ALA A 217 1.61 10.18 -9.89
N HIS A 218 1.92 10.24 -11.19
CA HIS A 218 2.83 11.25 -11.74
C HIS A 218 2.26 12.68 -11.77
N HIS A 219 0.94 12.85 -11.88
CA HIS A 219 0.29 14.16 -11.84
C HIS A 219 0.38 14.78 -10.43
N TYR A 220 0.27 13.96 -9.39
CA TYR A 220 0.51 14.40 -8.00
C TYR A 220 1.91 15.01 -7.81
N ASN A 221 2.94 14.51 -8.51
CA ASN A 221 4.29 15.09 -8.49
C ASN A 221 4.40 16.49 -9.14
N ARG A 222 3.49 16.85 -10.07
CA ARG A 222 3.55 18.16 -10.77
C ARG A 222 2.82 19.26 -10.01
N LEU A 223 1.79 18.94 -9.24
CA LEU A 223 1.04 19.92 -8.45
C LEU A 223 1.68 20.23 -7.09
N ALA A 224 2.64 19.41 -6.64
CA ALA A 224 3.36 19.59 -5.37
C ALA A 224 4.64 20.46 -5.50
N ARG A 225 4.80 21.21 -6.60
CA ARG A 225 5.89 22.17 -6.82
C ARG A 225 5.37 23.60 -6.89
#